data_AF-G7Y8L0-F1
#
_entry.id   AF-G7Y8L0-F1
#
_cell.length_a   1.000
_cell.length_b   1.000
_cell.length_c   1.000
_cell.angle_alpha   90.00
_cell.angle_beta   90.00
_cell.angle_gamma   90.00
#
_symmetry.space_group_name_H-M   'P 1'
#
loop_
_entity.id
_entity.type
_entity.pdbx_description
1 polymer ?
#
loop_
_entity_poly.entity_id
_entity_poly.type
_entity_poly.pdbx_seq_one_letter_code
_entity_poly.pdbx_strand_id
1 'polypeptide(L)'
;MHMLHIPRPRQPGLIHGDPNDLNIIMRKIPRIDSTEEKFEFGILDWEDCSVSRRIYDLALMLMYAMCTEGPCCATRLAKLGAAIIRGFNSEARDYGMPITGAETQALPALVAARFAQSLIKGHYTSFVSNPGDQYALTTAKQGGWEKLQSLWIDDNEIYSTEWEKATC
;
A
#
# COMPACT_ATOMS: atom_id res chain seq x y z
N MET A 1 2.17 -40.82 -8.61
CA MET A 1 1.22 -40.05 -7.77
C MET A 1 1.93 -38.77 -7.35
N HIS A 2 1.83 -37.71 -8.16
CA HIS A 2 2.38 -36.40 -7.80
C HIS A 2 1.43 -35.74 -6.80
N MET A 3 1.88 -35.55 -5.56
CA MET A 3 1.17 -34.67 -4.64
C MET A 3 1.23 -33.26 -5.21
N LEU A 4 0.07 -32.72 -5.60
CA LEU A 4 -0.12 -31.29 -5.75
C LEU A 4 0.21 -30.65 -4.38
N HIS A 5 1.32 -29.93 -4.31
CA HIS A 5 1.62 -29.08 -3.17
C HIS A 5 0.58 -27.97 -3.16
N ILE A 6 -0.52 -28.17 -2.44
CA ILE A 6 -1.47 -27.11 -2.14
C ILE A 6 -0.76 -26.20 -1.14
N PRO A 7 -0.33 -24.98 -1.51
CA PRO A 7 0.33 -24.10 -0.57
C PRO A 7 -0.65 -23.83 0.59
N ARG A 8 -0.20 -24.05 1.82
CA ARG A 8 -1.05 -23.79 2.99
C ARG A 8 -1.45 -22.30 2.95
N PRO A 9 -2.73 -21.97 3.19
CA PRO A 9 -3.13 -20.58 3.34
C PRO A 9 -2.30 -19.96 4.46
N ARG A 10 -1.68 -18.81 4.19
CA ARG A 10 -0.90 -18.10 5.20
C ARG A 10 -1.79 -17.80 6.39
N GLN A 11 -1.26 -18.10 7.57
CA GLN A 11 -1.94 -17.74 8.80
C GLN A 11 -2.05 -16.21 8.88
N PRO A 12 -3.23 -15.69 9.27
CA PRO A 12 -3.38 -14.26 9.52
C PRO A 12 -2.45 -13.84 10.67
N GLY A 13 -1.96 -12.61 10.59
CA GLY A 13 -1.08 -12.01 11.60
C GLY A 13 -1.61 -10.65 12.01
N LEU A 14 -0.95 -10.03 12.99
CA LEU A 14 -1.23 -8.65 13.34
C LEU A 14 -0.92 -7.76 12.14
N ILE A 15 -1.90 -6.98 11.72
CA ILE A 15 -1.76 -5.88 10.75
C ILE A 15 -1.96 -4.55 11.48
N HIS A 16 -1.31 -3.50 10.99
CA HIS A 16 -1.34 -2.17 11.56
C HIS A 16 -2.71 -1.50 11.39
N GLY A 17 -3.36 -1.68 10.23
CA GLY A 17 -4.68 -1.13 9.95
C GLY A 17 -4.67 0.27 9.33
N ASP A 18 -3.67 1.10 9.63
CA ASP A 18 -3.42 2.39 8.94
C ASP A 18 -1.93 2.76 8.71
N PRO A 19 -1.12 1.92 8.05
CA PRO A 19 0.30 2.21 7.80
C PRO A 19 0.51 3.26 6.68
N ASN A 20 0.04 4.49 6.83
CA ASN A 20 0.33 5.58 5.89
C ASN A 20 1.62 6.35 6.27
N ASP A 21 2.06 7.26 5.39
CA ASP A 21 3.31 8.02 5.54
C ASP A 21 3.32 8.95 6.76
N LEU A 22 2.15 9.40 7.24
CA LEU A 22 2.04 10.21 8.46
C LEU A 22 2.26 9.38 9.73
N ASN A 23 2.07 8.06 9.65
CA ASN A 23 2.25 7.12 10.75
C ASN A 23 3.65 6.47 10.77
N ILE A 24 4.57 6.93 9.89
CA ILE A 24 5.96 6.47 9.86
C ILE A 24 6.90 7.66 10.12
N ILE A 25 7.57 7.65 11.28
CA ILE A 25 8.61 8.63 11.57
C ILE A 25 9.94 8.05 11.13
N MET A 26 10.71 8.81 10.35
CA MET A 26 12.05 8.43 9.92
C MET A 26 13.09 9.46 10.37
N ARG A 27 14.27 8.97 10.76
CA ARG A 27 15.43 9.78 11.11
C ARG A 27 16.65 9.27 10.34
N LYS A 28 17.28 10.15 9.56
CA LYS A 28 18.57 9.85 8.93
C LYS A 28 19.66 9.80 10.01
N ILE A 29 20.45 8.72 10.02
CA ILE A 29 21.63 8.58 10.87
C ILE A 29 22.86 9.01 10.06
N PRO A 30 23.63 10.01 10.52
CA PRO A 30 24.88 10.37 9.87
C PRO A 30 25.88 9.21 9.98
N ARG A 31 26.42 8.77 8.84
CA ARG A 31 27.63 7.92 8.82
C ARG A 31 28.82 8.77 8.41
N ILE A 32 29.90 8.64 9.17
CA ILE A 32 31.16 9.36 8.92
C ILE A 32 32.00 8.63 7.85
N ASP A 33 31.73 7.35 7.61
CA ASP A 33 32.59 6.41 6.87
C ASP A 33 31.93 5.74 5.65
N SER A 34 30.69 6.11 5.31
CA SER A 34 29.95 5.47 4.21
C SER A 34 29.08 6.48 3.46
N THR A 35 28.97 6.30 2.14
CA THR A 35 28.01 7.02 1.30
C THR A 35 26.59 6.45 1.40
N GLU A 36 26.41 5.32 2.08
CA GLU A 36 25.09 4.72 2.29
C GLU A 36 24.31 5.45 3.38
N GLU A 37 23.10 5.88 3.03
CA GLU A 37 22.18 6.49 3.98
C GLU A 37 21.60 5.42 4.90
N LYS A 38 21.77 5.58 6.22
CA LYS A 38 21.11 4.74 7.22
C LYS A 38 19.94 5.51 7.82
N PHE A 39 18.83 4.84 8.05
CA PHE A 39 17.64 5.40 8.67
C PHE A 39 17.25 4.61 9.92
N GLU A 40 16.80 5.32 10.95
CA GLU A 40 15.95 4.77 12.01
C GLU A 40 14.50 5.11 11.67
N PHE A 41 13.58 4.22 12.01
CA PHE A 41 12.16 4.51 11.85
C PHE A 41 11.36 4.01 13.05
N GLY A 42 10.19 4.62 13.25
CA GLY A 42 9.18 4.19 14.19
C GLY A 42 7.80 4.25 13.54
N ILE A 43 6.90 3.38 13.97
CA ILE A 43 5.52 3.30 13.50
C ILE A 43 4.60 3.76 14.63
N LEU A 44 3.73 4.72 14.34
CA LEU A 44 2.76 5.29 15.27
C LEU A 44 1.35 4.76 14.98
N ASP A 45 0.42 5.05 15.88
CA ASP A 45 -1.03 4.95 15.63
C ASP A 45 -1.56 3.51 15.44
N TRP A 46 -1.33 2.69 16.46
CA TRP A 46 -1.69 1.27 16.50
C TRP A 46 -3.17 1.01 16.84
N GLU A 47 -4.04 2.03 16.83
CA GLU A 47 -5.43 1.88 17.30
C GLU A 47 -6.34 1.08 16.35
N ASP A 48 -5.99 1.04 15.05
CA ASP A 48 -6.71 0.28 14.01
C ASP A 48 -6.17 -1.15 13.80
N CYS A 49 -5.31 -1.61 14.69
CA CYS A 49 -4.68 -2.93 14.58
C CYS A 49 -5.69 -4.08 14.65
N SER A 50 -5.47 -5.09 13.81
CA SER A 50 -6.33 -6.27 13.77
C SER A 50 -5.58 -7.52 13.30
N VAL A 51 -6.17 -8.70 13.49
CA VAL A 51 -5.61 -9.96 12.96
C VAL A 51 -6.17 -10.22 11.57
N SER A 52 -5.31 -10.11 10.54
CA SER A 52 -5.71 -10.25 9.15
C SER A 52 -4.54 -10.63 8.23
N ARG A 53 -4.71 -10.48 6.91
CA ARG A 53 -3.63 -10.71 5.93
C ARG A 53 -2.78 -9.47 5.77
N ARG A 54 -1.46 -9.61 5.92
CA ARG A 54 -0.45 -8.55 5.73
C ARG A 54 -0.54 -7.80 4.39
N ILE A 55 -1.09 -8.44 3.36
CA ILE A 55 -1.27 -7.81 2.05
C ILE A 55 -2.25 -6.63 2.10
N TYR A 56 -3.15 -6.57 3.08
CA TYR A 56 -4.07 -5.45 3.25
C TYR A 56 -3.36 -4.18 3.74
N ASP A 57 -2.38 -4.30 4.64
CA ASP A 57 -1.51 -3.19 5.01
C ASP A 57 -0.72 -2.69 3.80
N LEU A 58 -0.16 -3.60 3.00
CA LEU A 58 0.55 -3.21 1.78
C LEU A 58 -0.36 -2.47 0.80
N ALA A 59 -1.59 -2.95 0.58
CA ALA A 59 -2.55 -2.27 -0.29
C ALA A 59 -2.90 -0.86 0.22
N LEU A 60 -2.98 -0.68 1.53
CA LEU A 60 -3.22 0.62 2.16
C LEU A 60 -2.01 1.55 1.98
N MET A 61 -0.80 1.08 2.27
CA MET A 61 0.45 1.81 2.03
C MET A 61 0.54 2.31 0.59
N LEU A 62 0.26 1.43 -0.37
CA LEU A 62 0.30 1.76 -1.80
C LEU A 62 -0.71 2.86 -2.17
N MET A 63 -1.95 2.76 -1.68
CA MET A 63 -2.98 3.76 -1.93
C MET A 63 -2.56 5.15 -1.42
N TYR A 64 -2.10 5.24 -0.17
CA TYR A 64 -1.68 6.53 0.40
C TYR A 64 -0.42 7.08 -0.28
N ALA A 65 0.59 6.25 -0.55
CA ALA A 65 1.77 6.67 -1.30
C ALA A 65 1.42 7.19 -2.71
N MET A 66 0.46 6.57 -3.39
CA MET A 66 -0.04 7.11 -4.66
C MET A 66 -0.74 8.47 -4.47
N CYS A 67 -1.35 8.72 -3.31
CA CYS A 67 -1.97 10.01 -2.98
C CYS A 67 -0.94 11.11 -2.67
N THR A 68 0.25 10.78 -2.16
CA THR A 68 1.33 11.77 -1.92
C THR A 68 1.96 12.28 -3.21
N GLU A 69 1.87 11.52 -4.30
CA GLU A 69 2.32 11.96 -5.62
C GLU A 69 1.38 13.01 -6.23
N GLY A 70 1.96 13.83 -7.12
CA GLY A 70 1.25 14.86 -7.86
C GLY A 70 0.19 14.32 -8.85
N PRO A 71 -0.06 15.00 -9.97
CA PRO A 71 -1.09 14.58 -10.93
C PRO A 71 -0.96 13.10 -11.34
N CYS A 72 -2.10 12.46 -11.61
CA CYS A 72 -2.14 11.05 -11.99
C CYS A 72 -1.23 10.77 -13.20
N CYS A 73 -0.26 9.88 -13.01
CA CYS A 73 0.65 9.42 -14.06
C CYS A 73 0.91 7.93 -13.83
N ALA A 74 0.25 7.07 -14.61
CA ALA A 74 0.27 5.63 -14.39
C ALA A 74 1.67 5.04 -14.28
N THR A 75 2.59 5.42 -15.18
CA THR A 75 3.97 4.91 -15.16
C THR A 75 4.76 5.33 -13.92
N ARG A 76 4.53 6.55 -13.40
CA ARG A 76 5.18 7.02 -12.16
C ARG A 76 4.60 6.31 -10.94
N LEU A 77 3.27 6.23 -10.86
CA LEU A 77 2.58 5.59 -9.75
C LEU A 77 2.88 4.09 -9.70
N ALA A 78 2.92 3.41 -10.84
CA ALA A 78 3.32 2.00 -10.93
C ALA A 78 4.75 1.78 -10.42
N LYS A 79 5.71 2.63 -10.82
CA LYS A 79 7.10 2.56 -10.34
C LYS A 79 7.24 2.84 -8.84
N LEU A 80 6.49 3.81 -8.31
CA LEU A 80 6.43 4.08 -6.87
C LEU A 80 5.92 2.85 -6.13
N GLY A 81 4.78 2.30 -6.57
CA GLY A 81 4.21 1.09 -5.98
C GLY A 81 5.18 -0.09 -6.02
N ALA A 82 5.88 -0.28 -7.14
CA ALA A 82 6.89 -1.32 -7.29
C ALA A 82 8.07 -1.14 -6.32
N ALA A 83 8.49 0.08 -6.02
CA ALA A 83 9.53 0.34 -5.02
C ALA A 83 9.08 -0.07 -3.61
N ILE A 84 7.85 0.28 -3.24
CA ILE A 84 7.25 -0.10 -1.94
C ILE A 84 7.10 -1.62 -1.83
N ILE A 85 6.58 -2.26 -2.89
CA ILE A 85 6.42 -3.72 -2.95
C ILE A 85 7.75 -4.44 -2.79
N ARG A 86 8.82 -3.96 -3.46
CA ARG A 86 10.17 -4.55 -3.32
C ARG A 86 10.66 -4.49 -1.88
N GLY A 87 10.56 -3.32 -1.24
CA GLY A 87 10.96 -3.15 0.15
C GLY A 87 10.18 -4.08 1.08
N PHE A 88 8.85 -4.09 0.96
CA PHE A 88 7.98 -4.96 1.76
C PHE A 88 8.28 -6.44 1.54
N ASN A 89 8.52 -6.87 0.29
CA ASN A 89 8.78 -8.26 -0.06
C ASN A 89 10.17 -8.72 0.40
N SER A 90 11.17 -7.82 0.38
CA SER A 90 12.51 -8.10 0.91
C SER A 90 12.44 -8.46 2.38
N GLU A 91 11.83 -7.58 3.20
CA GLU A 91 11.62 -7.86 4.63
C GLU A 91 10.77 -9.12 4.82
N ALA A 92 9.69 -9.29 4.05
CA ALA A 92 8.83 -10.45 4.16
C ALA A 92 9.57 -11.77 3.87
N ARG A 93 10.54 -11.77 2.94
CA ARG A 93 11.38 -12.95 2.63
C ARG A 93 12.27 -13.34 3.79
N ASP A 94 12.85 -12.37 4.49
CA ASP A 94 13.70 -12.62 5.66
C ASP A 94 12.92 -13.28 6.81
N TYR A 95 11.62 -13.00 6.91
CA TYR A 95 10.71 -13.68 7.85
C TYR A 95 10.04 -14.95 7.29
N GLY A 96 10.44 -15.43 6.11
CA GLY A 96 9.88 -16.65 5.49
C GLY A 96 8.46 -16.49 4.93
N MET A 97 8.03 -15.27 4.65
CA MET A 97 6.68 -14.91 4.19
C MET A 97 6.66 -14.07 2.89
N PRO A 98 7.37 -14.46 1.81
CA PRO A 98 7.45 -13.69 0.55
C PRO A 98 6.08 -13.43 -0.09
N ILE A 99 5.79 -12.27 -0.67
CA ILE A 99 4.53 -12.08 -1.42
C ILE A 99 4.32 -13.23 -2.42
N THR A 100 3.16 -13.89 -2.34
CA THR A 100 2.80 -14.99 -3.22
C THR A 100 2.26 -14.48 -4.55
N GLY A 101 2.28 -15.31 -5.60
CA GLY A 101 1.68 -14.94 -6.89
C GLY A 101 0.20 -14.56 -6.80
N ALA A 102 -0.56 -15.22 -5.92
CA ALA A 102 -1.98 -14.87 -5.69
C ALA A 102 -2.13 -13.51 -5.00
N GLU A 103 -1.25 -13.18 -4.05
CA GLU A 103 -1.22 -11.84 -3.42
C GLU A 103 -0.80 -10.78 -4.44
N THR A 104 0.22 -11.05 -5.26
CA THR A 104 0.65 -10.16 -6.36
C THR A 104 -0.50 -9.85 -7.30
N GLN A 105 -1.21 -10.87 -7.78
CA GLN A 105 -2.34 -10.71 -8.71
C GLN A 105 -3.51 -9.96 -8.07
N ALA A 106 -3.71 -10.09 -6.76
CA ALA A 106 -4.79 -9.41 -6.05
C ALA A 106 -4.48 -7.93 -5.75
N LEU A 107 -3.21 -7.51 -5.71
CA LEU A 107 -2.81 -6.16 -5.27
C LEU A 107 -3.56 -5.02 -5.96
N PRO A 108 -3.67 -4.96 -7.31
CA PRO A 108 -4.41 -3.87 -7.97
C PRO A 108 -5.86 -3.76 -7.49
N ALA A 109 -6.55 -4.89 -7.34
CA ALA A 109 -7.92 -4.93 -6.83
C ALA A 109 -8.00 -4.50 -5.37
N LEU A 110 -7.04 -4.91 -4.53
CA LEU A 110 -7.00 -4.52 -3.13
C LEU A 110 -6.74 -3.02 -2.97
N VAL A 111 -5.82 -2.44 -3.73
CA VAL A 111 -5.53 -1.00 -3.72
C VAL A 111 -6.75 -0.22 -4.24
N ALA A 112 -7.40 -0.69 -5.31
CA ALA A 112 -8.65 -0.09 -5.80
C ALA A 112 -9.77 -0.12 -4.73
N ALA A 113 -9.91 -1.23 -4.00
CA ALA A 113 -10.86 -1.34 -2.90
C ALA A 113 -10.52 -0.37 -1.74
N ARG A 114 -9.23 -0.14 -1.45
CA ARG A 114 -8.79 0.86 -0.46
C ARG A 114 -9.13 2.28 -0.90
N PHE A 115 -8.90 2.62 -2.17
CA PHE A 115 -9.34 3.91 -2.73
C PHE A 115 -10.85 4.09 -2.59
N ALA A 116 -11.64 3.10 -3.03
CA ALA A 116 -13.09 3.16 -2.93
C ALA A 116 -13.56 3.35 -1.47
N GLN A 117 -12.98 2.60 -0.52
CA GLN A 117 -13.32 2.77 0.89
C GLN A 117 -13.00 4.19 1.39
N SER A 118 -11.78 4.69 1.13
CA SER A 118 -11.36 6.02 1.61
C SER A 118 -12.22 7.13 1.01
N LEU A 119 -12.46 7.09 -0.30
CA LEU A 119 -13.24 8.10 -1.02
C LEU A 119 -14.71 8.12 -0.57
N ILE A 120 -15.34 6.94 -0.45
CA ILE A 120 -16.74 6.83 0.00
C ILE A 120 -16.87 7.25 1.47
N LYS A 121 -15.98 6.77 2.35
CA LYS A 121 -15.98 7.14 3.78
C LYS A 121 -15.75 8.64 3.93
N GLY A 122 -14.78 9.20 3.20
CA GLY A 122 -14.48 10.62 3.20
C GLY A 122 -15.68 11.48 2.81
N HIS A 123 -16.35 11.11 1.73
CA HIS A 123 -17.58 11.78 1.29
C HIS A 123 -18.70 11.66 2.34
N TYR A 124 -19.00 10.45 2.82
CA TYR A 124 -20.02 10.25 3.84
C TYR A 124 -19.74 11.06 5.11
N THR A 125 -18.49 11.06 5.58
CA THR A 125 -18.08 11.85 6.75
C THR A 125 -18.31 13.34 6.51
N SER A 126 -17.75 13.90 5.43
CA SER A 126 -17.81 15.35 5.20
C SER A 126 -19.21 15.91 4.91
N PHE A 127 -20.14 15.09 4.43
CA PHE A 127 -21.47 15.55 4.01
C PHE A 127 -22.61 15.04 4.89
N VAL A 128 -22.40 13.96 5.64
CA VAL A 128 -23.46 13.30 6.44
C VAL A 128 -23.08 13.20 7.90
N SER A 129 -21.97 12.51 8.22
CA SER A 129 -21.65 12.18 9.63
C SER A 129 -21.05 13.35 10.41
N ASN A 130 -20.23 14.16 9.75
CA ASN A 130 -19.54 15.33 10.31
C ASN A 130 -19.49 16.45 9.25
N PRO A 131 -20.61 17.13 9.01
CA PRO A 131 -20.70 18.13 7.94
C PRO A 131 -19.61 19.21 8.05
N GLY A 132 -18.87 19.38 6.96
CA GLY A 132 -17.79 20.39 6.86
C GLY A 132 -16.39 19.87 7.21
N ASP A 133 -16.24 18.59 7.57
CA ASP A 133 -14.94 17.96 7.76
C ASP A 133 -14.15 17.87 6.44
N GLN A 134 -13.36 18.91 6.19
CA GLN A 134 -12.54 19.03 4.99
C GLN A 134 -11.35 18.08 4.98
N TYR A 135 -10.97 17.53 6.14
CA TYR A 135 -9.88 16.58 6.26
C TYR A 135 -10.31 15.21 5.74
N ALA A 136 -11.55 14.81 5.99
CA ALA A 136 -12.12 13.58 5.43
C ALA A 136 -12.08 13.53 3.88
N LEU A 137 -12.03 14.69 3.21
CA LEU A 137 -11.94 14.81 1.75
C LEU A 137 -10.49 14.78 1.21
N THR A 138 -9.47 14.57 2.04
CA THR A 138 -8.06 14.65 1.63
C THR A 138 -7.72 13.72 0.46
N THR A 139 -8.12 12.45 0.53
CA THR A 139 -7.89 11.48 -0.57
C THR A 139 -8.54 11.94 -1.89
N ALA A 140 -9.75 12.51 -1.84
CA ALA A 140 -10.41 13.04 -3.03
C ALA A 140 -9.67 14.28 -3.59
N LYS A 141 -9.24 15.20 -2.71
CA LYS A 141 -8.47 16.40 -3.08
C LYS A 141 -7.10 16.07 -3.68
N GLN A 142 -6.51 14.94 -3.30
CA GLN A 142 -5.26 14.42 -3.82
C GLN A 142 -5.41 13.66 -5.15
N GLY A 143 -6.58 13.77 -5.82
CA GLY A 143 -6.84 13.11 -7.10
C GLY A 143 -7.10 11.61 -6.97
N GLY A 144 -7.66 11.17 -5.85
CA GLY A 144 -7.90 9.75 -5.58
C GLY A 144 -8.87 9.10 -6.58
N TRP A 145 -9.82 9.86 -7.15
CA TRP A 145 -10.74 9.36 -8.16
C TRP A 145 -10.02 9.02 -9.48
N GLU A 146 -9.17 9.94 -9.96
CA GLU A 146 -8.39 9.78 -11.18
C GLU A 146 -7.36 8.65 -11.03
N LYS A 147 -6.76 8.53 -9.83
CA LYS A 147 -5.79 7.46 -9.52
C LYS A 147 -6.48 6.09 -9.42
N LEU A 148 -7.67 6.02 -8.83
CA LEU A 148 -8.50 4.81 -8.82
C LEU A 148 -8.88 4.40 -10.25
N GLN A 149 -9.34 5.35 -11.06
CA GLN A 149 -9.74 5.08 -12.44
C GLN A 149 -8.55 4.58 -13.27
N SER A 150 -7.38 5.23 -13.17
CA SER A 150 -6.15 4.78 -13.81
C SER A 150 -5.77 3.36 -13.38
N LEU A 151 -5.72 3.08 -12.07
CA LEU A 151 -5.33 1.77 -11.55
C LEU A 151 -6.27 0.64 -11.95
N TRP A 152 -7.58 0.88 -11.90
CA TRP A 152 -8.58 -0.18 -12.01
C TRP A 152 -9.15 -0.35 -13.41
N ILE A 153 -9.28 0.74 -14.17
CA ILE A 153 -10.00 0.76 -15.44
C ILE A 153 -9.03 1.01 -16.59
N ASP A 154 -8.31 2.12 -16.56
CA ASP A 154 -7.65 2.63 -17.78
C ASP A 154 -6.26 2.00 -18.01
N ASP A 155 -5.48 1.80 -16.95
CA ASP A 155 -4.05 1.50 -17.03
C ASP A 155 -3.64 0.24 -16.23
N ASN A 156 -4.59 -0.62 -15.87
CA ASN A 156 -4.35 -1.76 -14.97
C ASN A 156 -3.13 -2.62 -15.35
N GLU A 157 -2.94 -2.86 -16.64
CA GLU A 157 -1.82 -3.66 -17.16
C GLU A 157 -0.45 -3.05 -16.84
N ILE A 158 -0.33 -1.71 -16.81
CA ILE A 158 0.91 -1.01 -16.46
C ILE A 158 1.28 -1.29 -15.00
N TYR A 159 0.29 -1.21 -14.10
CA TYR A 159 0.50 -1.49 -12.67
C TYR A 159 0.80 -2.96 -12.45
N SER A 160 -0.04 -3.86 -12.98
CA SER A 160 0.10 -5.31 -12.82
C SER A 160 1.45 -5.81 -13.31
N THR A 161 1.88 -5.38 -14.50
CA THR A 161 3.18 -5.75 -15.08
C THR A 161 4.35 -5.25 -14.25
N GLU A 162 4.29 -4.01 -13.76
CA GLU A 162 5.40 -3.44 -13.00
C GLU A 162 5.48 -4.02 -11.58
N TRP A 163 4.34 -4.35 -10.98
CA TRP A 163 4.25 -4.92 -9.64
C TRP A 163 4.59 -6.41 -9.63
N GLU A 164 4.29 -7.16 -10.71
CA GLU A 164 4.73 -8.55 -10.85
C GLU A 164 6.26 -8.66 -10.77
N LYS A 165 6.97 -7.82 -11.54
CA LYS A 165 8.45 -7.73 -11.49
C LYS A 165 9.00 -7.40 -10.10
N ALA A 166 8.24 -6.65 -9.30
CA ALA A 166 8.64 -6.26 -7.95
C ALA A 166 8.47 -7.38 -6.90
N THR A 167 7.72 -8.42 -7.23
CA THR A 167 7.47 -9.56 -6.34
C THR A 167 8.34 -10.79 -6.62
N CYS A 168 8.91 -10.87 -7.82
CA CYS A 168 9.86 -11.91 -8.23
C CYS A 168 11.10 -11.99 -7.34
#